data_AF-A0A2V2YMU2-F1
#
_entry.id   AF-A0A2V2YMU2-F1
#
_cell.length_a   1.000
_cell.length_b   1.000
_cell.length_c   1.000
_cell.angle_alpha   90.00
_cell.angle_beta   90.00
_cell.angle_gamma   90.00
#
_symmetry.space_group_name_H-M   'P 1'
#
loop_
_entity.id
_entity.type
_entity.pdbx_description
1 polymer ?
#
loop_
_entity_poly.entity_id
_entity_poly.type
_entity_poly.pdbx_seq_one_letter_code
_entity_poly.pdbx_strand_id
1 'polypeptide(L)'
;MTTITIAAVGDLLMKAPIIASARLDGNGQYDFDPMFEGVKSELHNANLLIGNLETTFSGKPRKAGKYETRAPRTGYPAFNCPDELAGTLKRLSFDVLTTANNHCMDGGTSGLKRTLNVLDRHKLKHTGTARSSREARRYLVMDVKGIKVGILSYTTGTNSIPFPRAYLVNKIRLGRIAADIKAMKRRADFVIVCLHFGLEFHRSPNARQKSIVSAVLKYGADAILGAHPHVLQPVKVSRVKDGRGVVKKRVVAYSLGNFISTRLRKNVHTQRGLILKMKVEKDEKGRTRLVGVSKIHTKVDSHGEIGSRTYRVVPM
;
A
#
# COMPACT_ATOMS: atom_id res chain seq x y z
N MET A 1 -21.64 -16.85 13.52
CA MET A 1 -20.24 -16.39 13.60
C MET A 1 -19.71 -16.08 12.20
N THR A 2 -19.03 -14.95 11.99
CA THR A 2 -18.61 -14.52 10.64
C THR A 2 -17.10 -14.47 10.51
N THR A 3 -16.58 -14.90 9.36
CA THR A 3 -15.14 -14.98 9.08
C THR A 3 -14.81 -14.34 7.75
N ILE A 4 -13.78 -13.50 7.73
CA ILE A 4 -13.25 -12.88 6.52
C ILE A 4 -11.74 -13.13 6.39
N THR A 5 -11.26 -13.15 5.15
CA THR A 5 -9.83 -13.10 4.83
C THR A 5 -9.49 -11.73 4.27
N ILE A 6 -8.56 -11.04 4.91
CA ILE A 6 -8.00 -9.77 4.43
C ILE A 6 -6.61 -10.08 3.85
N ALA A 7 -6.36 -9.75 2.59
CA ALA A 7 -5.06 -9.81 1.98
C ALA A 7 -4.42 -8.43 1.89
N ALA A 8 -3.10 -8.36 2.08
CA ALA A 8 -2.32 -7.15 1.94
C ALA A 8 -1.04 -7.41 1.16
N VAL A 9 -0.71 -6.50 0.26
CA VAL A 9 0.56 -6.49 -0.49
C VAL A 9 1.32 -5.20 -0.27
N GLY A 10 2.62 -5.23 -0.54
CA GLY A 10 3.51 -4.08 -0.40
C GLY A 10 3.44 -3.11 -1.58
N ASP A 11 4.59 -2.57 -1.95
CA ASP A 11 4.69 -1.43 -2.85
C ASP A 11 4.36 -1.83 -4.29
N LEU A 12 3.41 -1.12 -4.89
CA LEU A 12 3.13 -1.10 -6.32
C LEU A 12 3.99 0.01 -6.96
N LEU A 13 5.28 -0.26 -7.12
CA LEU A 13 6.27 0.70 -7.62
C LEU A 13 6.57 0.46 -9.09
N MET A 14 5.90 1.21 -9.96
CA MET A 14 5.97 1.01 -11.40
C MET A 14 7.17 1.73 -12.02
N LYS A 15 8.23 0.98 -12.29
CA LYS A 15 9.45 1.47 -12.96
C LYS A 15 9.27 1.56 -14.46
N ALA A 16 10.04 2.43 -15.12
CA ALA A 16 9.94 2.62 -16.58
C ALA A 16 10.00 1.32 -17.40
N PRO A 17 10.89 0.33 -17.12
CA PRO A 17 10.91 -0.92 -17.88
C PRO A 17 9.64 -1.76 -17.73
N ILE A 18 9.01 -1.73 -16.55
CA ILE A 18 7.74 -2.43 -16.30
C ILE A 18 6.63 -1.76 -17.10
N ILE A 19 6.53 -0.44 -17.05
CA ILE A 19 5.52 0.30 -17.81
C ILE A 19 5.71 0.08 -19.32
N ALA A 20 6.96 0.08 -19.80
CA ALA A 20 7.27 -0.17 -21.20
C ALA A 20 6.82 -1.57 -21.65
N SER A 21 6.98 -2.60 -20.80
CA SER A 21 6.58 -3.97 -21.15
C SER A 21 5.06 -4.19 -21.15
N ALA A 22 4.27 -3.26 -20.60
CA ALA A 22 2.80 -3.28 -20.66
C ALA A 22 2.24 -2.56 -21.89
N ARG A 23 3.08 -1.86 -22.66
CA ARG A 23 2.59 -1.05 -23.78
C ARG A 23 2.07 -1.95 -24.89
N LEU A 24 0.85 -1.70 -25.34
CA LEU A 24 0.28 -2.30 -26.55
C LEU A 24 0.76 -1.53 -27.79
N ASP A 25 0.91 -2.24 -28.91
CA ASP A 25 1.44 -1.67 -30.14
C ASP A 25 0.62 -0.47 -30.67
N GLY A 26 1.32 0.50 -31.25
CA GLY A 26 0.75 1.58 -32.06
C GLY A 26 0.05 2.74 -31.34
N ASN A 27 -0.70 2.52 -30.25
CA ASN A 27 -1.71 3.50 -29.83
C ASN A 27 -1.53 4.13 -28.44
N GLY A 28 -0.41 3.83 -27.76
CA GLY A 28 -0.14 4.38 -26.42
C GLY A 28 -1.10 3.87 -25.34
N GLN A 29 -1.73 2.73 -25.59
CA GLN A 29 -2.53 1.95 -24.65
C GLN A 29 -1.62 0.98 -23.87
N TYR A 30 -2.09 0.54 -22.71
CA TYR A 30 -1.33 -0.33 -21.82
C TYR A 30 -2.21 -1.46 -21.28
N ASP A 31 -1.65 -2.67 -21.24
CA ASP A 31 -2.21 -3.81 -20.55
C ASP A 31 -1.22 -4.33 -19.48
N PHE A 32 -1.63 -4.23 -18.22
CA PHE A 32 -0.84 -4.69 -17.08
C PHE A 32 -1.29 -6.06 -16.57
N ASP A 33 -2.39 -6.63 -17.08
CA ASP A 33 -2.97 -7.88 -16.57
C ASP A 33 -1.97 -9.05 -16.61
N PRO A 34 -1.20 -9.26 -17.71
CA PRO A 34 -0.25 -10.37 -17.80
C PRO A 34 0.84 -10.35 -16.71
N MET A 35 1.11 -9.20 -16.09
CA MET A 35 2.11 -9.08 -15.02
C MET A 35 1.68 -9.78 -13.74
N PHE A 36 0.38 -9.98 -13.53
CA PHE A 36 -0.16 -10.45 -12.25
C PHE A 36 -0.85 -11.82 -12.35
N GLU A 37 -0.86 -12.44 -13.54
CA GLU A 37 -1.57 -13.71 -13.76
C GLU A 37 -1.10 -14.82 -12.79
N GLY A 38 0.21 -14.89 -12.51
CA GLY A 38 0.79 -15.90 -11.61
C GLY A 38 0.32 -15.81 -10.15
N VAL A 39 -0.21 -14.67 -9.71
CA VAL A 39 -0.68 -14.44 -8.33
C VAL A 39 -2.18 -14.17 -8.25
N LYS A 40 -2.89 -14.15 -9.38
CA LYS A 40 -4.29 -13.74 -9.47
C LYS A 40 -5.21 -14.57 -8.58
N SER A 41 -5.05 -15.90 -8.58
CA SER A 41 -5.81 -16.80 -7.70
C SER A 41 -5.60 -16.47 -6.22
N GLU A 42 -4.37 -16.15 -5.82
CA GLU A 42 -4.04 -15.82 -4.44
C GLU A 42 -4.67 -14.51 -3.97
N LEU A 43 -4.83 -13.55 -4.89
CA LEU A 43 -5.48 -12.26 -4.64
C LEU A 43 -7.01 -12.40 -4.58
N HIS A 44 -7.61 -13.12 -5.52
CA HIS A 44 -9.07 -13.30 -5.62
C HIS A 44 -9.68 -14.06 -4.43
N ASN A 45 -8.89 -14.89 -3.75
CA ASN A 45 -9.32 -15.63 -2.55
C ASN A 45 -9.53 -14.77 -1.29
N ALA A 46 -9.27 -13.46 -1.35
CA ALA A 46 -9.49 -12.53 -0.25
C ALA A 46 -10.89 -11.89 -0.30
N ASN A 47 -11.46 -11.55 0.86
CA ASN A 47 -12.69 -10.75 0.95
C ASN A 47 -12.42 -9.25 1.00
N LEU A 48 -11.17 -8.86 1.26
CA LEU A 48 -10.69 -7.48 1.21
C LEU A 48 -9.21 -7.49 0.82
N LEU A 49 -8.85 -6.81 -0.28
CA LEU A 49 -7.45 -6.68 -0.72
C LEU A 49 -6.95 -5.23 -0.61
N ILE A 50 -5.82 -5.07 0.06
CA ILE A 50 -5.16 -3.78 0.34
C ILE A 50 -3.77 -3.75 -0.30
N GLY A 51 -3.40 -2.65 -0.96
CA GLY A 51 -2.04 -2.44 -1.48
C GLY A 51 -1.52 -1.02 -1.23
N ASN A 52 -0.19 -0.84 -1.31
CA ASN A 52 0.42 0.49 -1.31
C ASN A 52 0.67 0.97 -2.75
N LEU A 53 -0.07 1.99 -3.19
CA LEU A 53 0.12 2.59 -4.50
C LEU A 53 1.29 3.60 -4.44
N GLU A 54 2.50 3.13 -4.70
CA GLU A 54 3.72 3.94 -4.71
C GLU A 54 4.09 4.45 -6.11
N THR A 55 3.06 4.80 -6.87
CA THR A 55 3.16 5.53 -8.12
C THR A 55 2.00 6.51 -8.21
N THR A 56 2.00 7.39 -9.20
CA THR A 56 0.92 8.36 -9.39
C THR A 56 0.22 8.13 -10.73
N PHE A 57 -1.03 8.60 -10.82
CA PHE A 57 -1.73 8.77 -12.09
C PHE A 57 -1.81 10.26 -12.39
N SER A 58 -0.65 10.84 -12.69
CA SER A 58 -0.49 12.29 -12.92
C SER A 58 -0.80 12.72 -14.36
N GLY A 59 -1.30 11.80 -15.20
CA GLY A 59 -1.69 12.05 -16.58
C GLY A 59 -0.61 11.65 -17.59
N LYS A 60 -0.80 12.01 -18.86
CA LYS A 60 0.17 11.68 -19.92
C LYS A 60 1.51 12.39 -19.63
N PRO A 61 2.65 11.71 -19.78
CA PRO A 61 3.96 12.31 -19.58
C PRO A 61 4.25 13.33 -20.68
N ARG A 62 5.07 14.35 -20.37
CA ARG A 62 5.49 15.39 -21.34
C ARG A 62 6.17 14.81 -22.58
N LYS A 63 6.98 13.76 -22.41
CA LYS A 63 7.54 12.95 -23.50
C LYS A 63 6.82 11.61 -23.49
N ALA A 64 6.24 11.24 -24.63
CA ALA A 64 5.48 9.98 -24.77
C ALA A 64 6.28 8.78 -24.23
N GLY A 65 5.61 7.94 -23.42
CA GLY A 65 6.21 6.77 -22.78
C GLY A 65 7.16 7.05 -21.60
N LYS A 66 7.53 8.32 -21.33
CA LYS A 66 8.47 8.67 -20.25
C LYS A 66 7.76 8.90 -18.92
N TYR A 67 7.24 7.83 -18.33
CA TYR A 67 6.53 7.84 -17.04
C TYR A 67 7.44 7.92 -15.81
N GLU A 68 8.75 7.77 -15.97
CA GLU A 68 9.74 7.96 -14.92
C GLU A 68 10.66 9.13 -15.26
N THR A 69 10.78 10.07 -14.33
CA THR A 69 11.63 11.26 -14.48
C THR A 69 12.38 11.54 -13.19
N ARG A 70 13.04 12.70 -13.09
CA ARG A 70 13.63 13.18 -11.85
C ARG A 70 12.95 14.48 -11.46
N ALA A 71 12.58 14.60 -10.18
CA ALA A 71 12.04 15.83 -9.62
C ALA A 71 13.09 16.95 -9.75
N PRO A 72 12.80 18.07 -10.47
CA PRO A 72 13.80 19.09 -10.75
C PRO A 72 14.44 19.71 -9.50
N ARG A 73 13.67 19.83 -8.42
CA ARG A 73 14.10 20.50 -7.18
C ARG A 73 14.92 19.60 -6.25
N THR A 74 14.63 18.30 -6.22
CA THR A 74 15.20 17.39 -5.21
C THR A 74 16.11 16.32 -5.82
N GLY A 75 16.05 16.14 -7.14
CA GLY A 75 16.80 15.11 -7.85
C GLY A 75 16.30 13.69 -7.59
N TYR A 76 15.32 13.47 -6.72
CA TYR A 76 14.74 12.14 -6.51
C TYR A 76 13.98 11.66 -7.76
N PRO A 77 13.87 10.33 -7.97
CA PRO A 77 12.99 9.79 -8.99
C PRO A 77 11.55 10.29 -8.78
N ALA A 78 10.88 10.63 -9.88
CA ALA A 78 9.47 10.97 -9.89
C ALA A 78 8.73 9.96 -10.77
N PHE A 79 7.75 9.29 -10.19
CA PHE A 79 6.98 8.20 -10.78
C PHE A 79 5.59 8.64 -11.18
N ASN A 80 5.19 8.16 -12.35
CA ASN A 80 3.86 8.25 -12.90
C ASN A 80 3.55 6.90 -13.57
N CYS A 81 2.29 6.67 -13.88
CA CYS A 81 1.82 5.45 -14.54
C CYS A 81 0.62 5.77 -15.43
N PRO A 82 0.42 5.04 -16.55
CA PRO A 82 -0.84 5.05 -17.27
C PRO A 82 -2.03 4.70 -16.36
N ASP A 83 -3.19 5.30 -16.64
CA ASP A 83 -4.41 5.10 -15.83
C ASP A 83 -4.91 3.65 -15.89
N GLU A 84 -4.59 2.93 -16.96
CA GLU A 84 -4.98 1.54 -17.23
C GLU A 84 -4.56 0.58 -16.12
N LEU A 85 -3.47 0.88 -15.39
CA LEU A 85 -3.08 0.12 -14.21
C LEU A 85 -4.18 0.12 -13.14
N ALA A 86 -4.91 1.22 -12.94
CA ALA A 86 -6.02 1.23 -12.00
C ALA A 86 -7.14 0.27 -12.44
N GLY A 87 -7.37 0.12 -13.75
CA GLY A 87 -8.25 -0.89 -14.31
C GLY A 87 -7.80 -2.31 -13.98
N THR A 88 -6.52 -2.62 -14.23
CA THR A 88 -5.90 -3.91 -13.87
C THR A 88 -6.02 -4.21 -12.39
N LEU A 89 -5.64 -3.27 -11.52
CA LEU A 89 -5.73 -3.45 -10.06
C LEU A 89 -7.17 -3.74 -9.63
N LYS A 90 -8.17 -3.09 -10.22
CA LYS A 90 -9.57 -3.39 -9.91
C LYS A 90 -9.97 -4.80 -10.35
N ARG A 91 -9.55 -5.27 -11.54
CA ARG A 91 -9.80 -6.65 -12.02
C ARG A 91 -9.10 -7.71 -11.17
N LEU A 92 -7.99 -7.38 -10.53
CA LEU A 92 -7.30 -8.22 -9.54
C LEU A 92 -7.95 -8.20 -8.14
N SER A 93 -9.14 -7.60 -8.03
CA SER A 93 -9.92 -7.49 -6.80
C SER A 93 -9.28 -6.59 -5.72
N PHE A 94 -8.41 -5.65 -6.09
CA PHE A 94 -8.02 -4.62 -5.12
C PHE A 94 -9.24 -3.80 -4.72
N ASP A 95 -9.42 -3.64 -3.41
CA ASP A 95 -10.50 -2.85 -2.84
C ASP A 95 -9.98 -1.50 -2.36
N VAL A 96 -8.80 -1.50 -1.75
CA VAL A 96 -8.21 -0.34 -1.09
C VAL A 96 -6.77 -0.14 -1.49
N LEU A 97 -6.43 1.08 -1.90
CA LEU A 97 -5.05 1.51 -2.11
C LEU A 97 -4.66 2.60 -1.12
N THR A 98 -3.57 2.37 -0.41
CA THR A 98 -2.96 3.42 0.41
C THR A 98 -2.12 4.33 -0.46
N THR A 99 -2.22 5.63 -0.20
CA THR A 99 -1.60 6.68 -1.02
C THR A 99 -0.66 7.58 -0.22
N ALA A 100 -0.59 7.45 1.10
CA ALA A 100 0.44 8.14 1.88
C ALA A 100 1.77 7.38 1.75
N ASN A 101 2.61 7.85 0.85
CA ASN A 101 3.99 7.40 0.67
C ASN A 101 4.86 8.57 0.17
N ASN A 102 6.16 8.34 0.05
CA ASN A 102 7.11 9.36 -0.41
C ASN A 102 6.89 9.84 -1.85
N HIS A 103 6.23 9.04 -2.69
CA HIS A 103 5.97 9.33 -4.11
C HIS A 103 4.61 9.96 -4.41
N CYS A 104 3.76 10.13 -3.40
CA CYS A 104 2.40 10.67 -3.58
C CYS A 104 2.33 12.11 -4.09
N MET A 105 3.46 12.83 -4.08
CA MET A 105 3.60 14.21 -4.52
C MET A 105 4.42 14.37 -5.81
N ASP A 106 4.76 13.28 -6.50
CA ASP A 106 5.63 13.33 -7.69
C ASP A 106 5.06 14.16 -8.84
N GLY A 107 3.72 14.15 -9.00
CA GLY A 107 3.00 15.03 -9.93
C GLY A 107 2.51 16.35 -9.31
N GLY A 108 3.02 16.72 -8.12
CA GLY A 108 2.55 17.87 -7.36
C GLY A 108 1.10 17.70 -6.85
N THR A 109 0.49 18.80 -6.41
CA THR A 109 -0.89 18.78 -5.90
C THR A 109 -1.91 18.41 -6.97
N SER A 110 -1.70 18.81 -8.23
CA SER A 110 -2.57 18.41 -9.34
C SER A 110 -2.47 16.91 -9.61
N GLY A 111 -1.26 16.35 -9.65
CA GLY A 111 -1.03 14.90 -9.82
C GLY A 111 -1.62 14.07 -8.68
N LEU A 112 -1.47 14.50 -7.43
CA LEU A 112 -2.10 13.85 -6.27
C LEU A 112 -3.62 13.83 -6.42
N LYS A 113 -4.24 14.99 -6.69
CA LYS A 113 -5.70 15.09 -6.84
C LYS A 113 -6.20 14.23 -8.01
N ARG A 114 -5.47 14.25 -9.14
CA ARG A 114 -5.78 13.42 -10.32
C ARG A 114 -5.66 11.93 -10.00
N THR A 115 -4.63 11.53 -9.26
CA THR A 115 -4.47 10.15 -8.79
C THR A 115 -5.70 9.68 -8.04
N LEU A 116 -6.20 10.48 -7.09
CA LEU A 116 -7.42 10.11 -6.35
C LEU A 116 -8.67 10.05 -7.25
N ASN A 117 -8.79 10.97 -8.23
CA ASN A 117 -9.89 10.90 -9.19
C ASN A 117 -9.84 9.64 -10.07
N VAL A 118 -8.65 9.17 -10.48
CA VAL A 118 -8.50 7.91 -11.22
C VAL A 118 -8.95 6.73 -10.37
N LEU A 119 -8.51 6.68 -9.10
CA LEU A 119 -8.92 5.63 -8.17
C LEU A 119 -10.44 5.62 -7.97
N ASP A 120 -11.06 6.80 -7.76
CA ASP A 120 -12.51 6.95 -7.65
C ASP A 120 -13.25 6.43 -8.90
N ARG A 121 -12.78 6.78 -10.11
CA ARG A 121 -13.37 6.31 -11.38
C ARG A 121 -13.33 4.79 -11.53
N HIS A 122 -12.26 4.15 -11.06
CA HIS A 122 -12.12 2.69 -11.07
C HIS A 122 -12.71 1.99 -9.85
N LYS A 123 -13.44 2.72 -8.98
CA LYS A 123 -14.05 2.18 -7.76
C LYS A 123 -13.02 1.53 -6.82
N LEU A 124 -11.80 2.07 -6.81
CA LEU A 124 -10.75 1.73 -5.87
C LEU A 124 -10.83 2.71 -4.70
N LYS A 125 -11.14 2.22 -3.51
CA LYS A 125 -11.14 3.07 -2.31
C LYS A 125 -9.71 3.45 -1.97
N HIS A 126 -9.53 4.60 -1.36
CA HIS A 126 -8.20 5.06 -0.99
C HIS A 126 -8.17 5.81 0.33
N THR A 127 -7.00 5.82 0.96
CA THR A 127 -6.73 6.59 2.18
C THR A 127 -5.26 6.98 2.26
N GLY A 128 -4.94 8.01 3.05
CA GLY A 128 -3.58 8.52 3.26
C GLY A 128 -3.31 9.89 2.61
N THR A 129 -4.00 10.22 1.52
CA THR A 129 -3.97 11.56 0.91
C THR A 129 -5.39 12.09 0.67
N ALA A 130 -5.53 13.39 0.44
CA ALA A 130 -6.84 14.02 0.26
C ALA A 130 -6.78 15.26 -0.66
N ARG A 131 -7.87 15.55 -1.35
CA ARG A 131 -8.07 16.73 -2.21
C ARG A 131 -8.47 17.96 -1.41
N SER A 132 -9.08 17.77 -0.24
CA SER A 132 -9.62 18.83 0.62
C SER A 132 -9.47 18.51 2.11
N SER A 133 -9.58 19.53 2.95
CA SER A 133 -9.57 19.35 4.42
C SER A 133 -10.77 18.52 4.92
N ARG A 134 -11.93 18.63 4.25
CA ARG A 134 -13.11 17.81 4.55
C ARG A 134 -12.88 16.33 4.27
N GLU A 135 -12.27 16.03 3.12
CA GLU A 135 -11.90 14.66 2.75
C GLU A 135 -10.86 14.08 3.71
N ALA A 136 -9.86 14.87 4.12
CA ALA A 136 -8.82 14.44 5.06
C ALA A 136 -9.34 14.07 6.45
N ARG A 137 -10.58 14.45 6.80
CA ARG A 137 -11.26 14.08 8.06
C ARG A 137 -12.16 12.83 7.93
N ARG A 138 -12.32 12.28 6.72
CA ARG A 138 -13.12 11.08 6.50
C ARG A 138 -12.29 9.84 6.85
N TYR A 139 -12.90 8.94 7.61
CA TYR A 139 -12.31 7.64 7.93
C TYR A 139 -12.79 6.60 6.94
N LEU A 140 -11.86 5.87 6.33
CA LEU A 140 -12.20 4.75 5.45
C LEU A 140 -12.56 3.53 6.32
N VAL A 141 -13.81 3.11 6.22
CA VAL A 141 -14.34 1.89 6.84
C VAL A 141 -14.98 1.06 5.76
N MET A 142 -14.49 -0.17 5.59
CA MET A 142 -15.04 -1.16 4.66
C MET A 142 -15.92 -2.11 5.45
N ASP A 143 -17.18 -2.29 5.04
CA ASP A 143 -18.02 -3.37 5.56
C ASP A 143 -17.75 -4.63 4.75
N VAL A 144 -17.16 -5.65 5.39
CA VAL A 144 -16.80 -6.91 4.75
C VAL A 144 -17.57 -8.02 5.46
N LYS A 145 -18.68 -8.46 4.85
CA LYS A 145 -19.57 -9.47 5.41
C LYS A 145 -20.02 -9.14 6.86
N GLY A 146 -20.32 -7.88 7.17
CA GLY A 146 -20.76 -7.44 8.50
C GLY A 146 -19.62 -7.19 9.50
N ILE A 147 -18.37 -7.31 9.07
CA ILE A 147 -17.18 -6.90 9.83
C ILE A 147 -16.69 -5.57 9.28
N LYS A 148 -16.76 -4.52 10.09
CA LYS A 148 -16.28 -3.17 9.73
C LYS A 148 -14.77 -3.09 9.89
N VAL A 149 -14.04 -2.99 8.79
CA VAL A 149 -12.58 -2.86 8.76
C VAL A 149 -12.20 -1.40 8.52
N GLY A 150 -11.59 -0.78 9.53
CA GLY A 150 -11.11 0.59 9.47
C GLY A 150 -9.66 0.65 9.00
N ILE A 151 -9.34 1.51 8.03
CA ILE A 151 -8.00 1.57 7.42
C ILE A 151 -7.47 3.00 7.50
N LEU A 152 -6.30 3.13 8.14
CA LEU A 152 -5.56 4.38 8.27
C LEU A 152 -4.22 4.25 7.53
N SER A 153 -3.73 5.32 6.91
CA SER A 153 -2.46 5.31 6.18
C SER A 153 -1.66 6.58 6.44
N TYR A 154 -0.35 6.42 6.69
CA TYR A 154 0.57 7.51 6.98
C TYR A 154 1.97 7.27 6.37
N THR A 155 2.67 8.34 6.02
CA THR A 155 4.07 8.29 5.54
C THR A 155 5.02 9.15 6.37
N THR A 156 6.30 8.81 6.35
CA THR A 156 7.36 9.64 6.94
C THR A 156 7.58 10.95 6.16
N GLY A 157 7.42 10.94 4.83
CA GLY A 157 7.79 12.07 3.99
C GLY A 157 7.29 11.98 2.56
N THR A 158 7.75 12.89 1.71
CA THR A 158 7.34 13.08 0.30
C THR A 158 8.56 13.34 -0.59
N ASN A 159 9.68 12.64 -0.35
CA ASN A 159 10.96 12.86 -1.05
C ASN A 159 11.39 14.34 -1.09
N SER A 160 11.19 15.04 0.03
CA SER A 160 11.43 16.49 0.18
C SER A 160 10.64 17.40 -0.77
N ILE A 161 9.63 16.88 -1.48
CA ILE A 161 8.69 17.67 -2.27
C ILE A 161 7.73 18.37 -1.29
N PRO A 162 7.73 19.72 -1.22
CA PRO A 162 6.82 20.46 -0.36
C PRO A 162 5.39 20.38 -0.89
N PHE A 163 4.43 20.57 0.00
CA PHE A 163 3.03 20.66 -0.39
C PHE A 163 2.32 21.76 0.40
N PRO A 164 1.44 22.54 -0.24
CA PRO A 164 0.98 23.82 0.30
C PRO A 164 0.04 23.69 1.50
N ARG A 165 -0.55 22.51 1.73
CA ARG A 165 -1.56 22.30 2.76
C ARG A 165 -1.37 20.96 3.47
N ALA A 166 -1.31 20.99 4.80
CA ALA A 166 -1.08 19.80 5.64
C ALA A 166 -2.09 18.66 5.44
N TYR A 167 -3.31 18.96 5.00
CA TYR A 167 -4.35 17.95 4.78
C TYR A 167 -4.11 17.07 3.55
N LEU A 168 -3.21 17.46 2.64
CA LEU A 168 -2.97 16.73 1.39
C LEU A 168 -2.37 15.34 1.65
N VAL A 169 -1.51 15.23 2.67
CA VAL A 169 -0.76 14.00 2.97
C VAL A 169 -0.77 13.74 4.47
N ASN A 170 -1.18 12.55 4.87
CA ASN A 170 -1.12 12.10 6.24
C ASN A 170 0.33 11.73 6.61
N LYS A 171 1.05 12.67 7.24
CA LYS A 171 2.38 12.36 7.81
C LYS A 171 2.26 11.59 9.12
N ILE A 172 3.24 10.73 9.40
CA ILE A 172 3.37 10.05 10.68
C ILE A 172 3.59 11.10 11.79
N ARG A 173 2.57 11.28 12.61
CA ARG A 173 2.58 12.08 13.84
C ARG A 173 1.84 11.29 14.91
N LEU A 174 2.54 10.80 15.94
CA LEU A 174 1.99 9.84 16.89
C LEU A 174 0.72 10.33 17.58
N GLY A 175 0.64 11.61 17.97
CA GLY A 175 -0.57 12.19 18.54
C GLY A 175 -1.78 12.16 17.60
N ARG A 176 -1.57 12.42 16.30
CA ARG A 176 -2.64 12.31 15.29
C ARG A 176 -3.06 10.85 15.08
N ILE A 177 -2.10 9.93 14.98
CA ILE A 177 -2.39 8.50 14.83
C ILE A 177 -3.17 7.97 16.05
N ALA A 178 -2.82 8.38 17.26
CA ALA A 178 -3.54 8.03 18.48
C ALA A 178 -5.00 8.51 18.43
N ALA A 179 -5.23 9.78 18.06
CA ALA A 179 -6.56 10.35 17.92
C ALA A 179 -7.38 9.64 16.84
N ASP A 180 -6.77 9.35 15.69
CA ASP A 180 -7.41 8.66 14.57
C ASP A 180 -7.78 7.22 14.92
N ILE A 181 -6.91 6.47 15.59
CA ILE A 181 -7.22 5.11 16.07
C ILE A 181 -8.35 5.16 17.12
N LYS A 182 -8.30 6.10 18.07
CA LYS A 182 -9.38 6.29 19.05
C LYS A 182 -10.72 6.55 18.36
N ALA A 183 -10.72 7.38 17.31
CA ALA A 183 -11.91 7.68 16.54
C ALA A 183 -12.37 6.48 15.69
N MET A 184 -11.43 5.73 15.09
CA MET A 184 -11.72 4.54 14.28
C MET A 184 -12.31 3.40 15.10
N LYS A 185 -11.86 3.19 16.34
CA LYS A 185 -12.40 2.17 17.26
C LYS A 185 -13.86 2.36 17.65
N ARG A 186 -14.46 3.52 17.34
CA ARG A 186 -15.91 3.77 17.51
C ARG A 186 -16.72 3.42 16.25
N ARG A 187 -16.05 3.12 15.14
CA ARG A 187 -16.66 2.97 13.80
C ARG A 187 -16.34 1.63 13.15
N ALA A 188 -15.24 1.00 13.54
CA ALA A 188 -14.72 -0.23 12.97
C ALA A 188 -14.49 -1.28 14.06
N ASP A 189 -14.71 -2.54 13.68
CA ASP A 189 -14.49 -3.71 14.52
C ASP A 189 -13.01 -4.15 14.47
N PHE A 190 -12.33 -3.93 13.34
CA PHE A 190 -10.92 -4.27 13.14
C PHE A 190 -10.17 -3.08 12.51
N VAL A 191 -9.08 -2.62 13.12
CA VAL A 191 -8.35 -1.41 12.71
C VAL A 191 -6.98 -1.76 12.16
N ILE A 192 -6.75 -1.43 10.90
CA ILE A 192 -5.49 -1.60 10.18
C ILE A 192 -4.81 -0.24 10.05
N VAL A 193 -3.52 -0.17 10.39
CA VAL A 193 -2.69 1.02 10.20
C VAL A 193 -1.57 0.72 9.23
N CYS A 194 -1.61 1.34 8.06
CA CYS A 194 -0.58 1.24 7.04
C CYS A 194 0.47 2.33 7.22
N LEU A 195 1.74 1.96 7.26
CA LEU A 195 2.86 2.87 7.55
C LEU A 195 3.92 2.78 6.45
N HIS A 196 4.17 3.91 5.78
CA HIS A 196 5.23 4.06 4.79
C HIS A 196 6.45 4.71 5.45
N PHE A 197 7.39 3.89 5.92
CA PHE A 197 8.43 4.28 6.88
C PHE A 197 9.63 3.31 6.93
N GLY A 198 10.72 3.76 7.53
CA GLY A 198 11.94 2.96 7.67
C GLY A 198 13.08 3.50 6.82
N LEU A 199 14.10 2.66 6.61
CA LEU A 199 15.22 2.96 5.73
C LEU A 199 15.15 2.04 4.51
N GLU A 200 15.27 2.62 3.33
CA GLU A 200 15.32 1.88 2.08
C GLU A 200 16.42 0.81 2.12
N PHE A 201 16.10 -0.38 1.62
CA PHE A 201 17.01 -1.52 1.42
C PHE A 201 17.52 -2.21 2.70
N HIS A 202 17.16 -1.72 3.89
CA HIS A 202 17.46 -2.40 5.15
C HIS A 202 16.43 -3.50 5.46
N ARG A 203 16.89 -4.76 5.58
CA ARG A 203 16.03 -5.93 5.84
C ARG A 203 15.58 -6.08 7.30
N SER A 204 16.09 -5.23 8.19
CA SER A 204 15.73 -5.21 9.61
C SER A 204 15.19 -3.84 9.99
N PRO A 205 14.10 -3.79 10.80
CA PRO A 205 13.53 -2.52 11.19
C PRO A 205 14.44 -1.77 12.16
N ASN A 206 14.58 -0.47 11.96
CA ASN A 206 15.39 0.40 12.83
C ASN A 206 14.65 0.73 14.15
N ALA A 207 15.35 1.38 15.09
CA ALA A 207 14.79 1.75 16.39
C ALA A 207 13.54 2.65 16.27
N ARG A 208 13.53 3.58 15.32
CA ARG A 208 12.39 4.48 15.07
C ARG A 208 11.15 3.72 14.60
N GLN A 209 11.29 2.77 13.67
CA GLN A 209 10.19 1.91 13.23
C GLN A 209 9.62 1.11 14.40
N LYS A 210 10.48 0.48 15.21
CA LYS A 210 10.07 -0.28 16.40
C LYS A 210 9.30 0.59 17.40
N SER A 211 9.77 1.80 17.66
CA SER A 211 9.11 2.77 18.56
C SER A 211 7.73 3.18 18.04
N ILE A 212 7.63 3.53 16.75
CA ILE A 212 6.35 3.87 16.11
C ILE A 212 5.37 2.70 16.19
N VAL A 213 5.81 1.48 15.83
CA VAL A 213 4.98 0.27 15.90
C VAL A 213 4.47 0.03 17.32
N SER A 214 5.36 0.12 18.32
CA SER A 214 4.99 -0.05 19.72
C SER A 214 3.90 0.94 20.16
N ALA A 215 4.06 2.22 19.81
CA ALA A 215 3.06 3.25 20.09
C ALA A 215 1.72 2.96 19.40
N VAL A 216 1.73 2.61 18.11
CA VAL A 216 0.52 2.31 17.33
C VAL A 216 -0.24 1.10 17.86
N LEU A 217 0.47 0.05 18.28
CA LEU A 217 -0.15 -1.09 18.97
C LEU A 217 -0.75 -0.68 20.32
N LYS A 218 -0.05 0.15 21.10
CA LYS A 218 -0.56 0.69 22.38
C LYS A 218 -1.83 1.52 22.18
N TYR A 219 -1.96 2.25 21.07
CA TYR A 219 -3.18 3.00 20.74
C TYR A 219 -4.35 2.11 20.33
N GLY A 220 -4.09 0.83 20.02
CA GLY A 220 -5.12 -0.18 19.80
C GLY A 220 -5.27 -0.66 18.36
N ALA A 221 -4.33 -0.38 17.45
CA ALA A 221 -4.35 -1.00 16.12
C ALA A 221 -4.37 -2.54 16.23
N ASP A 222 -5.17 -3.21 15.40
CA ASP A 222 -5.24 -4.68 15.39
C ASP A 222 -4.22 -5.29 14.40
N ALA A 223 -3.92 -4.57 13.32
CA ALA A 223 -2.86 -4.90 12.38
C ALA A 223 -2.06 -3.66 11.96
N ILE A 224 -0.77 -3.84 11.70
CA ILE A 224 0.11 -2.84 11.10
C ILE A 224 0.71 -3.40 9.82
N LEU A 225 0.57 -2.66 8.72
CA LEU A 225 1.08 -3.01 7.40
C LEU A 225 2.14 -2.00 6.97
N GLY A 226 3.40 -2.39 7.07
CA GLY A 226 4.55 -1.57 6.71
C GLY A 226 4.94 -1.68 5.24
N ALA A 227 5.48 -0.59 4.71
CA ALA A 227 5.98 -0.38 3.35
C ALA A 227 7.10 0.67 3.39
N HIS A 228 7.78 0.94 2.26
CA HIS A 228 8.92 1.87 2.04
C HIS A 228 10.32 1.25 1.94
N PRO A 229 10.74 0.28 2.79
CA PRO A 229 12.10 -0.26 2.68
C PRO A 229 12.40 -0.92 1.33
N HIS A 230 11.39 -1.17 0.49
CA HIS A 230 11.47 -1.91 -0.77
C HIS A 230 12.05 -3.32 -0.63
N VAL A 231 12.20 -3.82 0.59
CA VAL A 231 12.64 -5.19 0.90
C VAL A 231 11.76 -5.74 2.02
N LEU A 232 11.64 -7.05 2.08
CA LEU A 232 10.92 -7.71 3.17
C LEU A 232 11.59 -7.44 4.51
N GLN A 233 10.77 -7.05 5.50
CA GLN A 233 11.14 -7.00 6.91
C GLN A 233 10.23 -7.97 7.70
N PRO A 234 10.56 -8.32 8.96
CA PRO A 234 9.83 -9.35 9.69
C PRO A 234 8.32 -9.09 9.83
N VAL A 235 7.53 -10.16 9.70
CA VAL A 235 6.13 -10.20 10.09
C VAL A 235 6.00 -10.91 11.44
N LYS A 236 5.56 -10.18 12.45
CA LYS A 236 5.40 -10.66 13.83
C LYS A 236 3.93 -10.77 14.19
N VAL A 237 3.58 -11.84 14.91
CA VAL A 237 2.25 -12.03 15.48
C VAL A 237 2.44 -12.23 16.99
N SER A 238 1.80 -11.39 17.80
CA SER A 238 1.95 -11.45 19.25
C SER A 238 0.67 -11.01 19.96
N ARG A 239 0.50 -11.45 21.21
CA ARG A 239 -0.53 -10.90 22.10
C ARG A 239 -0.01 -9.59 22.69
N VAL A 240 -0.79 -8.53 22.55
CA VAL A 240 -0.42 -7.20 23.04
C VAL A 240 -1.59 -6.59 23.79
N LYS A 241 -1.30 -6.05 24.97
CA LYS A 241 -2.23 -5.21 25.76
C LYS A 241 -2.20 -3.80 25.20
N ASP A 242 -3.33 -3.26 24.76
CA ASP A 242 -3.40 -1.82 24.43
C ASP A 242 -3.56 -0.94 25.68
N GLY A 243 -3.54 0.38 25.47
CA GLY A 243 -3.74 1.38 26.52
C GLY A 243 -5.15 1.37 27.14
N ARG A 244 -6.10 0.58 26.63
CA ARG A 244 -7.41 0.34 27.25
C ARG A 244 -7.43 -0.96 28.07
N GLY A 245 -6.29 -1.65 28.16
CA GLY A 245 -6.17 -2.91 28.88
C GLY A 245 -6.59 -4.15 28.10
N VAL A 246 -6.99 -4.01 26.82
CA VAL A 246 -7.48 -5.14 26.02
C VAL A 246 -6.29 -5.91 25.45
N VAL A 247 -6.23 -7.21 25.75
CA VAL A 247 -5.22 -8.13 25.22
C VAL A 247 -5.76 -8.84 23.98
N LYS A 248 -5.17 -8.57 22.81
CA LYS A 248 -5.51 -9.24 21.55
C LYS A 248 -4.28 -9.77 20.83
N LYS A 249 -4.46 -10.84 20.03
CA LYS A 249 -3.48 -11.26 19.03
C LYS A 249 -3.47 -10.21 17.91
N ARG A 250 -2.30 -9.63 17.65
CA ARG A 250 -2.08 -8.58 16.65
C ARG A 250 -0.98 -9.00 15.69
N VAL A 251 -1.02 -8.47 14.48
CA VAL A 251 -0.02 -8.73 13.45
C VAL A 251 0.66 -7.44 13.01
N VAL A 252 1.98 -7.50 12.86
CA VAL A 252 2.80 -6.40 12.36
C VAL A 252 3.66 -6.92 11.24
N ALA A 253 3.46 -6.41 10.03
CA ALA A 253 4.47 -6.45 8.98
C ALA A 253 5.25 -5.14 9.02
N TYR A 254 6.56 -5.19 9.25
CA TYR A 254 7.39 -3.97 9.22
C TYR A 254 7.64 -3.47 7.79
N SER A 255 7.66 -4.39 6.82
CA SER A 255 7.68 -4.10 5.39
C SER A 255 7.21 -5.34 4.64
N LEU A 256 6.20 -5.16 3.78
CA LEU A 256 5.74 -6.20 2.85
C LEU A 256 6.60 -6.29 1.57
N GLY A 257 7.65 -5.46 1.44
CA GLY A 257 8.50 -5.41 0.26
C GLY A 257 7.79 -4.81 -0.95
N ASN A 258 8.35 -5.04 -2.14
CA ASN A 258 7.71 -4.63 -3.38
C ASN A 258 6.79 -5.74 -3.87
N PHE A 259 5.50 -5.45 -4.03
CA PHE A 259 4.63 -6.38 -4.75
C PHE A 259 5.01 -6.43 -6.22
N ILE A 260 5.34 -5.27 -6.79
CA ILE A 260 5.96 -5.16 -8.10
C ILE A 260 6.97 -4.00 -8.11
N SER A 261 8.18 -4.29 -8.59
CA SER A 261 9.26 -3.33 -8.88
C SER A 261 10.41 -4.05 -9.57
N THR A 262 11.45 -3.33 -9.97
CA THR A 262 12.68 -3.90 -10.54
C THR A 262 13.77 -4.06 -9.47
N ARG A 263 14.96 -4.50 -9.92
CA ARG A 263 16.17 -4.50 -9.11
C ARG A 263 16.65 -3.06 -8.87
N LEU A 264 16.29 -2.49 -7.74
CA LEU A 264 16.70 -1.14 -7.33
C LEU A 264 18.09 -1.20 -6.72
N ARG A 265 18.96 -0.24 -7.05
CA ARG A 265 20.32 -0.14 -6.46
C ARG A 265 21.11 -1.45 -6.49
N LYS A 266 20.97 -2.25 -7.56
CA LYS A 266 21.58 -3.59 -7.72
C LYS A 266 21.19 -4.61 -6.62
N ASN A 267 20.14 -4.35 -5.84
CA ASN A 267 19.69 -5.19 -4.74
C ASN A 267 18.60 -6.17 -5.20
N VAL A 268 18.90 -7.48 -5.21
CA VAL A 268 17.95 -8.53 -5.60
C VAL A 268 16.74 -8.66 -4.67
N HIS A 269 16.85 -8.20 -3.42
CA HIS A 269 15.76 -8.26 -2.45
C HIS A 269 14.63 -7.28 -2.80
N THR A 270 14.86 -6.31 -3.69
CA THR A 270 13.82 -5.35 -4.10
C THR A 270 12.87 -5.88 -5.14
N GLN A 271 13.13 -7.08 -5.65
CA GLN A 271 12.23 -7.81 -6.52
C GLN A 271 11.33 -8.76 -5.71
N ARG A 272 11.33 -8.69 -4.37
CA ARG A 272 10.59 -9.61 -3.50
C ARG A 272 9.50 -8.88 -2.73
N GLY A 273 8.37 -9.56 -2.61
CA GLY A 273 7.19 -9.09 -1.88
C GLY A 273 6.57 -10.20 -1.05
N LEU A 274 5.46 -9.85 -0.41
CA LEU A 274 4.65 -10.76 0.39
C LEU A 274 3.18 -10.44 0.20
N ILE A 275 2.38 -11.45 -0.14
CA ILE A 275 0.93 -11.44 0.08
C ILE A 275 0.70 -11.95 1.50
N LEU A 276 0.37 -11.01 2.40
CA LEU A 276 0.02 -11.32 3.78
C LEU A 276 -1.49 -11.53 3.87
N LYS A 277 -1.93 -12.72 4.26
CA LYS A 277 -3.36 -13.01 4.50
C LYS A 277 -3.62 -13.07 6.00
N MET A 278 -4.67 -12.37 6.43
CA MET A 278 -5.13 -12.28 7.81
C MET A 278 -6.57 -12.78 7.88
N LYS A 279 -6.81 -13.86 8.64
CA LYS A 279 -8.15 -14.39 8.89
C LYS A 279 -8.71 -13.75 10.15
N VAL A 280 -9.81 -13.01 10.01
CA VAL A 280 -10.47 -12.27 11.09
C VAL A 280 -11.86 -12.87 11.30
N GLU A 281 -12.17 -13.16 12.56
CA GLU A 281 -13.49 -13.64 12.97
C GLU A 281 -14.20 -12.59 13.82
N LYS A 282 -15.52 -12.52 13.67
CA LYS A 282 -16.43 -11.76 14.54
C LYS A 282 -17.42 -12.73 15.17
N ASP A 283 -17.44 -12.76 16.50
CA ASP A 283 -18.37 -13.58 17.27
C ASP A 283 -19.78 -12.93 17.36
N GLU A 284 -20.73 -13.67 17.94
CA GLU A 284 -22.13 -13.22 18.10
C GLU A 284 -22.27 -12.00 19.03
N LYS A 285 -21.27 -11.78 19.91
CA LYS A 285 -21.19 -10.60 20.77
C LYS A 285 -20.51 -9.41 20.06
N GLY A 286 -20.27 -9.52 18.76
CA GLY A 286 -19.64 -8.49 17.93
C GLY A 286 -18.14 -8.33 18.12
N ARG A 287 -17.47 -9.22 18.88
CA ARG A 287 -16.04 -9.11 19.18
C ARG A 287 -15.21 -9.72 18.06
N THR A 288 -14.23 -8.96 17.59
CA THR A 288 -13.29 -9.39 16.56
C THR A 288 -11.99 -9.97 17.12
N ARG A 289 -11.48 -11.00 16.44
CA ARG A 289 -10.18 -11.62 16.72
C ARG A 289 -9.46 -12.03 15.44
N LEU A 290 -8.15 -11.85 15.43
CA LEU A 290 -7.25 -12.43 14.42
C LEU A 290 -7.04 -13.91 14.76
N VAL A 291 -7.49 -14.81 13.90
CA VAL A 291 -7.38 -16.27 14.13
C VAL A 291 -6.30 -16.94 13.31
N GLY A 292 -5.97 -16.40 12.13
CA GLY A 292 -4.97 -16.96 11.24
C GLY A 292 -4.15 -15.89 10.54
N VAL A 293 -2.87 -16.21 10.27
CA VAL A 293 -1.99 -15.43 9.42
C VAL A 293 -1.25 -16.39 8.51
N SER A 294 -1.33 -16.19 7.20
CA SER A 294 -0.50 -16.91 6.22
C SER A 294 0.27 -15.93 5.34
N LYS A 295 1.37 -16.42 4.78
CA LYS A 295 2.38 -15.64 4.09
C LYS A 295 2.68 -16.33 2.77
N ILE A 296 2.47 -15.64 1.66
CA ILE A 296 2.87 -16.12 0.34
C ILE A 296 3.94 -15.18 -0.16
N HIS A 297 5.16 -15.67 -0.21
CA HIS A 297 6.27 -14.90 -0.74
C HIS A 297 6.08 -14.73 -2.25
N THR A 298 6.43 -13.56 -2.77
CA THR A 298 6.38 -13.30 -4.21
C THR A 298 7.73 -12.80 -4.69
N LYS A 299 7.99 -13.01 -5.96
CA LYS A 299 9.09 -12.38 -6.69
C LYS A 299 8.61 -11.80 -8.01
N VAL A 300 9.28 -10.74 -8.45
CA VAL A 300 9.14 -10.21 -9.81
C VAL A 300 10.18 -10.90 -10.68
N ASP A 301 9.72 -11.88 -11.44
CA ASP A 301 10.50 -12.50 -12.49
C ASP A 301 10.48 -11.62 -13.74
N SER A 302 11.58 -11.66 -14.47
CA SER A 302 11.69 -10.95 -15.73
C SER A 302 12.35 -11.83 -16.78
N HIS A 303 11.71 -11.98 -17.94
CA HIS A 303 12.16 -12.83 -19.04
C HIS A 303 12.36 -12.03 -20.31
N GLY A 304 13.32 -12.44 -21.14
CA GLY A 304 13.64 -11.78 -22.40
C GLY A 304 14.81 -10.80 -22.33
N GLU A 305 15.17 -10.29 -23.51
CA GLU A 305 16.31 -9.39 -23.72
C GLU A 305 16.01 -7.95 -23.31
N ILE A 306 17.05 -7.12 -23.26
CA ILE A 306 16.90 -5.69 -22.99
C ILE A 306 16.09 -5.06 -24.13
N GLY A 307 14.92 -4.50 -23.80
CA GLY A 307 14.00 -3.89 -24.78
C GLY A 307 12.74 -4.71 -25.07
N SER A 308 12.78 -6.03 -24.87
CA SER A 308 11.62 -6.95 -25.02
C SER A 308 11.24 -7.67 -23.72
N ARG A 309 11.85 -7.25 -22.60
CA ARG A 309 11.69 -7.90 -21.31
C ARG A 309 10.24 -7.81 -20.80
N THR A 310 9.69 -8.95 -20.42
CA THR A 310 8.41 -9.04 -19.70
C THR A 310 8.66 -9.13 -18.20
N TYR A 311 7.68 -8.69 -17.40
CA TYR A 311 7.75 -8.74 -15.93
C TYR A 311 6.52 -9.44 -15.40
N ARG A 312 6.70 -10.39 -14.47
CA ARG A 312 5.62 -11.15 -13.84
C ARG A 312 5.84 -11.26 -12.34
N VAL A 313 4.80 -10.96 -11.57
CA VAL A 313 4.75 -11.28 -10.14
C VAL A 313 4.33 -12.74 -10.03
N VAL A 314 5.19 -13.56 -9.43
CA VAL A 314 4.95 -14.99 -9.24
C VAL A 314 5.08 -15.35 -7.76
N PRO A 315 4.30 -16.33 -7.26
CA PRO A 315 4.51 -16.88 -5.92
C PRO A 315 5.86 -17.62 -5.87
N MET A 316 6.42 -17.70 -4.67
CA MET A 316 7.65 -18.43 -4.35
C MET A 316 7.38 -19.59 -3.41
#